data_AF-A0A4C2A6B8-F1
#
_entry.id   AF-A0A4C2A6B8-F1
#
_cell.length_a   1.000
_cell.length_b   1.000
_cell.length_c   1.000
_cell.angle_alpha   90.00
_cell.angle_beta   90.00
_cell.angle_gamma   90.00
#
_symmetry.space_group_name_H-M   'P 1'
#
loop_
_entity.id
_entity.type
_entity.pdbx_description
1 polymer ?
#
loop_
_entity_poly.entity_id
_entity_poly.type
_entity_poly.pdbx_seq_one_letter_code
_entity_poly.pdbx_strand_id
1 'polypeptide(L)'
;MPNVGGPKQSRRRLLSSVVTSILTYGISIWADALEIQEAWRKAGPVYRLSALRVASAFRTISQEAVCVISGTLPLRVLAAERRALYRRKRSTALSAEELSIEERQNSISRW
;
A
#
# COMPACT_ATOMS: atom_id res chain seq x y z
N MET A 1 -8.98 -18.20 2.73
CA MET A 1 -9.84 -17.44 3.67
C MET A 1 -11.18 -17.16 2.98
N PRO A 2 -12.29 -17.76 3.45
CA PRO A 2 -13.59 -17.65 2.79
C PRO A 2 -14.11 -16.21 2.83
N ASN A 3 -14.89 -15.81 1.81
CA ASN A 3 -15.47 -14.47 1.74
C ASN A 3 -16.68 -14.32 2.67
N VAL A 4 -17.50 -15.37 2.78
CA VAL A 4 -18.65 -15.46 3.69
C VAL A 4 -18.29 -16.35 4.89
N GLY A 5 -18.75 -15.99 6.08
CA GLY A 5 -18.51 -16.76 7.32
C GLY A 5 -17.06 -16.79 7.79
N GLY A 6 -16.16 -16.02 7.16
CA GLY A 6 -14.75 -15.94 7.54
C GLY A 6 -14.45 -14.88 8.60
N PRO A 7 -13.15 -14.63 8.89
CA PRO A 7 -12.72 -13.63 9.87
C PRO A 7 -13.26 -12.22 9.58
N LYS A 8 -13.51 -11.44 10.64
CA LYS A 8 -13.85 -10.00 10.54
C LYS A 8 -12.75 -9.20 9.83
N GLN A 9 -13.13 -8.11 9.15
CA GLN A 9 -12.23 -7.24 8.39
C GLN A 9 -10.98 -6.81 9.18
N SER A 10 -11.10 -6.52 10.47
CA SER A 10 -9.97 -6.12 11.32
C SER A 10 -8.85 -7.17 11.37
N ARG A 11 -9.19 -8.46 11.53
CA ARG A 11 -8.21 -9.56 11.50
C ARG A 11 -7.55 -9.70 10.12
N ARG A 12 -8.31 -9.43 9.06
CA ARG A 12 -7.79 -9.46 7.68
C ARG A 12 -6.84 -8.29 7.42
N ARG A 13 -7.15 -7.10 7.94
CA ARG A 13 -6.27 -5.93 7.88
C ARG A 13 -4.94 -6.19 8.56
N LEU A 14 -4.94 -6.88 9.70
CA LEU A 14 -3.70 -7.29 10.37
C LEU A 14 -2.81 -8.16 9.47
N LEU A 15 -3.37 -9.15 8.79
CA LEU A 15 -2.60 -9.95 7.83
C LEU A 15 -2.14 -9.12 6.63
N SER A 16 -2.99 -8.22 6.13
CA SER A 16 -2.64 -7.32 5.04
C SER A 16 -1.55 -6.32 5.42
N SER A 17 -1.46 -5.89 6.69
CA SER A 17 -0.39 -5.00 7.13
C SER A 17 0.96 -5.71 7.12
N VAL A 18 1.01 -7.00 7.50
CA VAL A 18 2.22 -7.82 7.38
C VAL A 18 2.66 -7.93 5.92
N VAL A 19 1.74 -8.26 5.00
CA VAL A 19 2.04 -8.32 3.56
C VAL A 19 2.54 -6.97 3.04
N THR A 20 1.89 -5.88 3.45
CA THR A 20 2.28 -4.52 3.06
C THR A 20 3.68 -4.21 3.58
N SER A 21 4.00 -4.51 4.83
CA SER A 21 5.33 -4.29 5.41
C SER A 21 6.42 -5.07 4.66
N ILE A 22 6.19 -6.34 4.33
CA ILE A 22 7.13 -7.14 3.55
C ILE A 22 7.31 -6.55 2.15
N LEU A 23 6.21 -6.29 1.44
CA LEU A 23 6.23 -5.72 0.09
C LEU A 23 6.81 -4.33 0.02
N THR A 24 6.97 -3.64 1.13
CA THR A 24 7.44 -2.24 1.13
C THR A 24 8.74 -2.08 1.90
N TYR A 25 9.31 -3.21 2.33
CA TYR A 25 10.63 -3.25 2.92
C TYR A 25 11.65 -2.75 1.90
N GLY A 26 12.40 -1.71 2.26
CA GLY A 26 13.38 -1.08 1.38
C GLY A 26 12.80 -0.39 0.14
N ILE A 27 11.47 -0.15 0.08
CA ILE A 27 10.83 0.41 -1.12
C ILE A 27 11.38 1.78 -1.51
N SER A 28 11.95 2.53 -0.59
CA SER A 28 12.63 3.79 -0.91
C SER A 28 13.79 3.61 -1.90
N ILE A 29 14.41 2.44 -1.93
CA ILE A 29 15.52 2.08 -2.81
C ILE A 29 15.00 1.56 -4.15
N TRP A 30 14.01 0.66 -4.13
CA TRP A 30 13.53 -0.02 -5.33
C TRP A 30 12.20 0.50 -5.90
N ALA A 31 11.64 1.60 -5.37
CA ALA A 31 10.37 2.18 -5.84
C ALA A 31 10.33 2.39 -7.36
N ASP A 32 11.43 2.81 -7.99
CA ASP A 32 11.53 2.98 -9.45
C ASP A 32 11.31 1.68 -10.21
N ALA A 33 11.69 0.55 -9.63
CA ALA A 33 11.48 -0.74 -10.25
C ALA A 33 9.98 -1.04 -10.43
N LEU A 34 9.08 -0.43 -9.64
CA LEU A 34 7.64 -0.62 -9.86
C LEU A 34 7.15 -0.02 -11.19
N GLU A 35 7.90 0.90 -11.80
CA GLU A 35 7.61 1.38 -13.15
C GLU A 35 7.89 0.33 -14.23
N ILE A 36 8.78 -0.62 -13.92
CA ILE A 36 9.10 -1.76 -14.79
C ILE A 36 7.97 -2.79 -14.70
N GLN A 37 7.40 -3.15 -15.85
CA GLN A 37 6.24 -4.05 -15.93
C GLN A 37 6.52 -5.43 -15.32
N GLU A 38 7.73 -5.97 -15.46
CA GLU A 38 8.15 -7.26 -14.92
C GLU A 38 8.14 -7.27 -13.39
N ALA A 39 8.62 -6.20 -12.77
CA ALA A 39 8.61 -6.06 -11.31
C ALA A 39 7.19 -5.81 -10.80
N TRP A 40 6.40 -5.00 -11.50
CA TRP A 40 4.98 -4.80 -11.19
C TRP A 40 4.19 -6.11 -11.26
N ARG A 41 4.44 -6.96 -12.27
CA ARG A 41 3.81 -8.29 -12.41
C ARG A 41 4.08 -9.22 -11.23
N LYS A 42 5.17 -9.00 -10.48
CA LYS A 42 5.50 -9.76 -9.27
C LYS A 42 4.81 -9.18 -8.03
N ALA A 43 4.87 -7.86 -7.83
CA ALA A 43 4.39 -7.22 -6.59
C ALA A 43 2.90 -6.86 -6.61
N GLY A 44 2.39 -6.35 -7.73
CA GLY A 44 1.02 -5.84 -7.89
C GLY A 44 -0.05 -6.89 -7.55
N PRO A 45 -0.01 -8.10 -8.12
CA PRO A 45 -1.00 -9.15 -7.82
C PRO A 45 -1.02 -9.58 -6.34
N VAL A 46 0.14 -9.60 -5.67
CA VAL A 46 0.24 -9.94 -4.24
C VAL A 46 -0.42 -8.87 -3.38
N TYR A 47 -0.13 -7.60 -3.66
CA TYR A 47 -0.75 -6.46 -2.96
C TYR A 47 -2.25 -6.39 -3.21
N ARG A 48 -2.69 -6.60 -4.46
CA ARG A 48 -4.10 -6.68 -4.82
C ARG A 48 -4.82 -7.78 -4.05
N LEU A 49 -4.20 -8.95 -3.95
CA LEU A 49 -4.77 -10.08 -3.24
C LEU A 49 -4.98 -9.76 -1.76
N SER A 50 -4.05 -9.07 -1.10
CA SER A 50 -4.24 -8.68 0.30
C SER A 50 -5.41 -7.71 0.47
N ALA A 51 -5.56 -6.70 -0.41
CA ALA A 51 -6.71 -5.80 -0.42
C ALA A 51 -8.04 -6.54 -0.64
N LEU A 52 -8.09 -7.48 -1.60
CA LEU A 52 -9.27 -8.33 -1.86
C LEU A 52 -9.65 -9.15 -0.64
N ARG A 53 -8.66 -9.69 0.08
CA ARG A 53 -8.92 -10.45 1.31
C ARG A 53 -9.48 -9.54 2.39
N VAL A 54 -8.95 -8.33 2.57
CA VAL A 54 -9.48 -7.34 3.53
C VAL A 54 -10.95 -7.02 3.23
N ALA A 55 -11.28 -6.74 1.97
CA ALA A 55 -12.63 -6.40 1.54
C ALA A 55 -13.59 -7.62 1.47
N SER A 56 -13.09 -8.86 1.63
CA SER A 56 -13.83 -10.09 1.30
C SER A 56 -14.43 -10.06 -0.11
N ALA A 57 -13.74 -9.39 -1.03
CA ALA A 57 -14.19 -9.09 -2.38
C ALA A 57 -13.97 -10.25 -3.36
N PHE A 58 -14.72 -10.23 -4.46
CA PHE A 58 -14.51 -11.15 -5.57
C PHE A 58 -13.31 -10.72 -6.43
N ARG A 59 -12.68 -11.68 -7.11
CA ARG A 59 -11.49 -11.45 -7.96
C ARG A 59 -11.73 -10.54 -9.17
N THR A 60 -12.98 -10.22 -9.49
CA THR A 60 -13.40 -9.36 -10.62
C THR A 60 -13.40 -7.87 -10.27
N ILE A 61 -13.38 -7.51 -8.99
CA ILE A 61 -13.35 -6.10 -8.56
C ILE A 61 -12.04 -5.45 -9.02
N SER A 62 -12.10 -4.23 -9.58
CA SER A 62 -10.92 -3.50 -10.02
C SER A 62 -9.94 -3.21 -8.87
N GLN A 63 -8.67 -2.97 -9.20
CA GLN A 63 -7.64 -2.61 -8.20
C GLN A 63 -8.05 -1.38 -7.39
N GLU A 64 -8.51 -0.32 -8.06
CA GLU A 64 -8.87 0.93 -7.41
C GLU A 64 -10.08 0.77 -6.48
N ALA A 65 -11.13 0.08 -6.95
CA ALA A 65 -12.32 -0.15 -6.14
C ALA A 65 -12.01 -0.99 -4.90
N VAL A 66 -11.18 -2.03 -5.01
CA VAL A 66 -10.81 -2.81 -3.83
C VAL A 66 -10.00 -1.97 -2.85
N CYS A 67 -9.07 -1.14 -3.32
CA CYS A 67 -8.27 -0.24 -2.49
C CYS A 67 -9.16 0.72 -1.67
N VAL A 68 -10.18 1.32 -2.30
CA VAL A 68 -11.17 2.17 -1.60
C VAL A 68 -11.92 1.38 -0.53
N ILE A 69 -12.48 0.21 -0.87
CA ILE A 69 -13.28 -0.61 0.05
C ILE A 69 -12.43 -1.14 1.22
N SER A 70 -11.17 -1.51 0.97
CA SER A 70 -10.27 -1.98 2.02
C SER A 70 -9.68 -0.86 2.88
N GLY A 71 -9.77 0.40 2.43
CA GLY A 71 -9.14 1.55 3.07
C GLY A 71 -7.63 1.54 2.93
N THR A 72 -7.13 1.15 1.76
CA THR A 72 -5.69 1.01 1.46
C THR A 72 -5.33 1.76 0.19
N LEU A 73 -4.27 2.56 0.22
CA LEU A 73 -3.76 3.25 -0.97
C LEU A 73 -3.17 2.24 -1.98
N PRO A 74 -3.17 2.55 -3.29
CA PRO A 74 -2.48 1.73 -4.28
C PRO A 74 -0.98 1.59 -3.98
N LEU A 75 -0.39 0.45 -4.34
CA LEU A 75 1.03 0.15 -4.05
C LEU A 75 1.99 1.20 -4.61
N ARG A 76 1.72 1.74 -5.80
CA ARG A 76 2.56 2.79 -6.43
C ARG A 76 2.52 4.09 -5.64
N VAL A 77 1.34 4.46 -5.15
CA VAL A 77 1.17 5.64 -4.30
C VAL A 77 1.94 5.47 -2.98
N LEU A 78 1.81 4.29 -2.33
CA LEU A 78 2.59 3.97 -1.13
C LEU A 78 4.11 3.94 -1.36
N ALA A 79 4.55 3.52 -2.55
CA ALA A 79 5.97 3.54 -2.92
C ALA A 79 6.49 4.97 -3.03
N ALA A 80 5.71 5.85 -3.68
CA ALA A 80 6.03 7.26 -3.80
C ALA A 80 6.08 7.95 -2.42
N GLU A 81 5.08 7.71 -1.55
CA GLU A 81 5.02 8.21 -0.16
C GLU A 81 6.30 7.84 0.61
N ARG A 82 6.65 6.55 0.64
CA ARG A 82 7.83 6.07 1.39
C ARG A 82 9.15 6.59 0.82
N ARG A 83 9.23 6.77 -0.49
CA ARG A 83 10.42 7.34 -1.12
C ARG A 83 10.58 8.82 -0.79
N ALA A 84 9.48 9.58 -0.82
CA ALA A 84 9.48 10.99 -0.44
C ALA A 84 9.90 11.15 1.02
N LEU A 85 9.32 10.37 1.93
CA LEU A 85 9.71 10.34 3.35
C LEU A 85 11.20 10.03 3.53
N TYR A 86 11.73 9.01 2.84
CA TYR A 86 13.15 8.66 2.94
C TYR A 86 14.07 9.81 2.49
N ARG A 87 13.74 10.49 1.39
CA ARG A 87 14.51 11.63 0.87
C ARG A 87 14.41 12.86 1.77
N ARG A 88 13.21 13.21 2.23
CA ARG A 88 12.95 14.38 3.08
C ARG A 88 13.54 14.19 4.48
N LYS A 89 13.47 12.99 5.06
CA LYS A 89 14.10 12.72 6.37
C LYS A 89 15.61 13.01 6.38
N ARG A 90 16.28 12.97 5.23
CA ARG A 90 17.70 13.33 5.09
C ARG A 90 17.96 14.83 4.96
N SER A 91 16.93 15.64 4.71
CA SER A 91 17.04 17.02 4.20
C SER A 91 16.30 18.06 5.04
N THR A 92 15.28 17.67 5.81
CA THR A 92 14.40 18.61 6.57
C THR A 92 14.57 18.48 8.08
N ALA A 93 14.41 19.61 8.79
CA ALA A 93 14.43 19.70 10.26
C ALA A 93 13.07 19.47 10.94
N LEU A 94 12.01 19.21 10.16
CA LEU A 94 10.67 18.90 10.67
C LEU A 94 10.67 17.62 11.51
N SER A 95 9.73 17.52 12.44
CA SER A 95 9.52 16.28 13.19
C SER A 95 9.15 15.14 12.25
N ALA A 96 9.58 13.91 12.57
CA ALA A 96 9.26 12.73 11.78
C ALA A 96 7.74 12.50 11.65
N GLU A 97 6.97 12.91 12.66
CA GLU A 97 5.51 12.78 12.70
C GLU A 97 4.84 13.76 11.73
N GLU A 98 5.26 15.02 11.74
CA GLU A 98 4.73 16.08 10.86
C GLU A 98 4.98 15.72 9.39
N LEU A 99 6.19 15.27 9.07
CA LEU A 99 6.55 14.79 7.73
C LEU A 99 5.67 13.62 7.28
N SER A 100 5.39 12.67 8.18
CA SER A 100 4.53 11.51 7.88
C SER A 100 3.08 11.92 7.61
N ILE A 101 2.56 12.91 8.33
CA ILE A 101 1.20 13.42 8.14
C ILE A 101 1.11 14.15 6.80
N GLU A 102 2.07 15.02 6.51
CA GLU A 102 2.11 15.79 5.26
C GLU A 102 2.21 14.89 4.03
N GLU A 103 3.14 13.92 4.02
CA GLU A 103 3.29 12.99 2.91
C GLU A 103 2.07 12.08 2.74
N ARG A 104 1.40 11.71 3.84
CA ARG A 104 0.13 10.98 3.77
C ARG A 104 -0.95 11.83 3.10
N GLN A 105 -1.08 13.10 3.45
CA GLN A 105 -2.04 14.01 2.82
C GLN A 105 -1.72 14.20 1.32
N ASN A 106 -0.46 14.38 0.97
CA ASN A 106 0.00 14.47 -0.43
C ASN A 106 -0.29 13.19 -1.23
N SER A 107 -0.20 12.03 -0.57
CA SER A 107 -0.50 10.74 -1.19
C SER A 107 -1.99 10.53 -1.42
N ILE A 108 -2.83 11.01 -0.49
CA ILE A 108 -4.28 10.99 -0.63
C ILE A 108 -4.74 11.98 -1.69
N SER A 109 -4.15 13.18 -1.78
CA SER A 109 -4.57 14.19 -2.78
C SER A 109 -4.15 13.83 -4.21
N ARG A 110 -3.08 13.04 -4.36
CA ARG A 110 -2.63 12.51 -5.66
C ARG A 110 -3.49 11.37 -6.21
N TRP A 111 -4.25 10.70 -5.36
CA TRP A 111 -5.05 9.52 -5.71
C TRP A 111 -6.54 9.88 -5.81
#